data_AF-A0A0C4ET10-F1
#
_entry.id   AF-A0A0C4ET10-F1
#
_cell.length_a   1.000
_cell.length_b   1.000
_cell.length_c   1.000
_cell.angle_alpha   90.00
_cell.angle_beta   90.00
_cell.angle_gamma   90.00
#
_symmetry.space_group_name_H-M   'P 1'
#
loop_
_entity.id
_entity.type
_entity.pdbx_description
1 polymer ?
#
loop_
_entity_poly.entity_id
_entity_poly.type
_entity_poly.pdbx_seq_one_letter_code
_entity_poly.pdbx_strand_id
1 'polypeptide(L)'
;MNDSSDEWAALMTTLAELDRSLETGQAPPPERDELDGRLTRSIRKALKTNARAELGPDAVAEVASSSTAALRKLAGHIKIDSRIYYNPRELERTADLIQNQIESTRILDRNIRLVSSLTDLLETVFENQTGDEDESQLQSCFECRCEMIYRLACWCSVPVRGWNIDLEIAYIVLNTQIKPLFTAQKTFSRHVNPATGRKIERKEEHLLGPSSDSLDEPAWKLEGIGLWNAMCIVLDRLHHDPGLKEIWPLLIPPIVTLVESTMPHYRLRGIQLSICLLRNVQPLLICQTGINSILQNTYALLDAAFEATRLLIDVEWRASRQTARDQAARYLHLNRLIEQAIFNALTFGKGQGQPGQVELHLFAVSRFIEITRDLGYGIGRYIRTALQSPLLLVFLFCKGPGHVLSEPEVEAVRQSTIEDTLKSFVKPDHASGDERSGGSNQEEGQRQEELLKMIKTVRETDPLLDELFGPLFVSS
;
A
#
# COMPACT_ATOMS: atom_id res chain seq x y z
N MET A 1 45.99 22.62 20.13
CA MET A 1 45.63 23.80 19.33
C MET A 1 46.03 23.64 17.86
N ASN A 2 47.16 23.00 17.50
CA ASN A 2 47.47 22.76 16.08
C ASN A 2 46.59 21.68 15.41
N ASP A 3 46.17 20.65 16.17
CA ASP A 3 45.47 19.49 15.61
C ASP A 3 44.16 19.84 14.86
N SER A 4 43.41 20.85 15.33
CA SER A 4 42.15 21.23 14.66
C SER A 4 42.39 21.92 13.31
N SER A 5 43.37 22.84 13.25
CA SER A 5 43.72 23.53 12.01
C SER A 5 44.20 22.55 10.94
N ASP A 6 44.97 21.53 11.33
CA ASP A 6 45.46 20.50 10.42
C ASP A 6 44.32 19.62 9.87
N GLU A 7 43.30 19.33 10.69
CA GLU A 7 42.12 18.58 10.25
C GLU A 7 41.28 19.33 9.20
N TRP A 8 41.08 20.64 9.37
CA TRP A 8 40.37 21.47 8.38
C TRP A 8 41.16 21.63 7.08
N ALA A 9 42.47 21.82 7.16
CA ALA A 9 43.33 21.87 5.97
C ALA A 9 43.28 20.54 5.19
N ALA A 10 43.26 19.40 5.89
CA ALA A 10 43.09 18.09 5.27
C ALA A 10 41.71 17.92 4.62
N LEU A 11 40.64 18.43 5.25
CA LEU A 11 39.30 18.44 4.67
C LEU A 11 39.25 19.27 3.38
N MET A 12 39.77 20.49 3.40
CA MET A 12 39.80 21.36 2.22
C MET A 12 40.61 20.76 1.07
N THR A 13 41.73 20.12 1.38
CA THR A 13 42.54 19.40 0.38
C THR A 13 41.73 18.26 -0.25
N THR A 14 41.01 17.47 0.55
CA THR A 14 40.18 16.38 0.04
C THR A 14 38.95 16.86 -0.73
N LEU A 15 38.34 18.00 -0.35
CA LEU A 15 37.29 18.66 -1.13
C LEU A 15 37.80 19.14 -2.49
N ALA A 16 39.00 19.73 -2.56
CA ALA A 16 39.61 20.16 -3.83
C ALA A 16 40.02 18.97 -4.72
N GLU A 17 40.44 17.84 -4.15
CA GLU A 17 40.65 16.59 -4.88
C GLU A 17 39.33 16.04 -5.44
N LEU A 18 38.27 16.04 -4.62
CA LEU A 18 36.92 15.67 -5.03
C LEU A 18 36.45 16.52 -6.21
N ASP A 19 36.59 17.84 -6.10
CA ASP A 19 36.14 18.81 -7.09
C ASP A 19 36.79 18.56 -8.47
N ARG A 20 38.11 18.41 -8.50
CA ARG A 20 38.88 18.07 -9.72
C ARG A 20 38.50 16.71 -10.29
N SER A 21 38.26 15.72 -9.43
CA SER A 21 37.82 14.39 -9.86
C SER A 21 36.43 14.44 -10.52
N LEU A 22 35.51 15.27 -10.02
CA LEU A 22 34.19 15.46 -10.62
C LEU A 22 34.26 16.25 -11.93
N GLU A 23 35.18 17.20 -12.09
CA GLU A 23 35.34 17.95 -13.35
C GLU A 23 35.86 17.08 -14.49
N THR A 24 36.81 16.20 -14.18
CA THR A 24 37.45 15.35 -15.19
C THR A 24 36.57 14.17 -15.60
N GLY A 25 35.66 13.71 -14.74
CA GLY A 25 34.79 12.55 -15.01
C GLY A 25 35.55 11.24 -15.28
N GLN A 26 36.85 11.20 -14.97
CA GLN A 26 37.79 10.17 -15.46
C GLN A 26 38.48 9.35 -14.37
N ALA A 27 38.24 9.64 -13.09
CA ALA A 27 38.88 8.87 -12.02
C ALA A 27 38.42 7.40 -12.08
N PRO A 28 39.35 6.42 -12.17
CA PRO A 28 38.97 5.02 -12.16
C PRO A 28 38.28 4.66 -10.84
N PRO A 29 37.32 3.71 -10.83
CA PRO A 29 36.52 3.36 -9.66
C PRO A 29 37.30 3.18 -8.34
N PRO A 30 38.44 2.46 -8.28
CA PRO A 30 39.13 2.22 -7.02
C PRO A 30 39.77 3.48 -6.41
N GLU A 31 40.32 4.38 -7.23
CA GLU A 31 40.89 5.64 -6.75
C GLU A 31 39.79 6.55 -6.19
N ARG A 32 38.63 6.50 -6.85
CA ARG A 32 37.47 7.29 -6.44
C ARG A 32 36.86 6.79 -5.13
N ASP A 33 36.81 5.49 -4.92
CA ASP A 33 36.34 4.90 -3.66
C ASP A 33 37.25 5.27 -2.48
N GLU A 34 38.56 5.28 -2.69
CA GLU A 34 39.51 5.70 -1.67
C GLU A 34 39.35 7.20 -1.33
N LEU A 35 39.17 8.05 -2.35
CA LEU A 35 38.93 9.48 -2.17
C LEU A 35 37.64 9.75 -1.38
N ASP A 36 36.53 9.11 -1.76
CA ASP A 36 35.24 9.28 -1.09
C ASP A 36 35.31 8.76 0.37
N GLY A 37 36.03 7.67 0.60
CA GLY A 37 36.30 7.14 1.94
C GLY A 37 37.24 7.99 2.80
N ARG A 38 38.23 8.67 2.19
CA ARG A 38 39.06 9.69 2.87
C ARG A 38 38.21 10.89 3.26
N LEU A 39 37.45 11.44 2.32
CA LEU A 39 36.60 12.60 2.55
C LEU A 39 35.55 12.35 3.65
N THR A 40 34.84 11.22 3.59
CA THR A 40 33.86 10.84 4.63
C THR A 40 34.51 10.75 6.02
N ARG A 41 35.74 10.24 6.12
CA ARG A 41 36.49 10.19 7.39
C ARG A 41 36.91 11.58 7.84
N SER A 42 37.37 12.44 6.93
CA SER A 42 37.74 13.83 7.23
C SER A 42 36.54 14.62 7.74
N ILE A 43 35.40 14.54 7.06
CA ILE A 43 34.14 15.16 7.49
C ILE A 43 33.77 14.70 8.90
N ARG A 44 33.76 13.38 9.14
CA ARG A 44 33.38 12.84 10.46
C ARG A 44 34.34 13.29 11.57
N LYS A 45 35.63 13.47 11.28
CA LYS A 45 36.59 14.02 12.25
C LYS A 45 36.29 15.48 12.54
N ALA A 46 36.13 16.30 11.49
CA ALA A 46 35.79 17.72 11.61
C ALA A 46 34.48 17.95 12.39
N LEU A 47 33.45 17.13 12.15
CA LEU A 47 32.17 17.17 12.87
C LEU A 47 32.33 16.83 14.36
N LYS A 48 33.27 15.95 14.73
CA LYS A 48 33.48 15.55 16.13
C LYS A 48 34.24 16.57 16.95
N THR A 49 35.12 17.35 16.33
CA THR A 49 36.08 18.16 17.09
C THR A 49 35.47 19.42 17.72
N ASN A 50 34.17 19.70 17.57
CA ASN A 50 33.54 20.96 18.02
C ASN A 50 34.33 22.21 17.57
N ALA A 51 35.16 22.03 16.55
CA ALA A 51 36.23 22.92 16.13
C ALA A 51 35.72 24.18 15.44
N ARG A 52 34.40 24.31 15.28
CA ARG A 52 33.77 25.50 14.74
C ARG A 52 34.11 26.75 15.55
N ALA A 53 34.29 26.64 16.87
CA ALA A 53 34.73 27.76 17.70
C ALA A 53 36.13 28.28 17.36
N GLU A 54 36.95 27.46 16.71
CA GLU A 54 38.33 27.78 16.34
C GLU A 54 38.47 28.21 14.86
N LEU A 55 37.43 28.01 14.04
CA LEU A 55 37.42 28.45 12.64
C LEU A 55 37.08 29.95 12.54
N GLY A 56 37.96 30.70 11.88
CA GLY A 56 37.65 32.06 11.45
C GLY A 56 36.52 32.08 10.42
N PRO A 57 35.77 33.20 10.30
CA PRO A 57 34.64 33.33 9.38
C PRO A 57 35.01 33.05 7.92
N ASP A 58 36.24 33.40 7.51
CA ASP A 58 36.74 33.16 6.15
C ASP A 58 36.85 31.65 5.85
N ALA A 59 37.33 30.86 6.80
CA ALA A 59 37.47 29.41 6.63
C ALA A 59 36.10 28.71 6.60
N VAL A 60 35.14 29.19 7.39
CA VAL A 60 33.75 28.72 7.36
C VAL A 60 33.13 28.97 5.97
N ALA A 61 33.31 30.18 5.42
CA ALA A 61 32.82 30.52 4.10
C ALA A 61 33.48 29.69 2.99
N GLU A 62 34.79 29.42 3.10
CA GLU A 62 35.53 28.61 2.14
C GLU A 62 35.07 27.14 2.13
N VAL A 63 34.86 26.55 3.32
CA VAL A 63 34.31 25.20 3.48
C VAL A 63 32.89 25.12 2.92
N ALA A 64 32.04 26.11 3.23
CA ALA A 64 30.66 26.15 2.75
C ALA A 64 30.60 26.25 1.22
N SER A 65 31.38 27.16 0.64
CA SER A 65 31.48 27.34 -0.81
C SER A 65 31.97 26.07 -1.52
N SER A 66 33.04 25.46 -1.01
CA SER A 66 33.62 24.24 -1.58
C SER A 66 32.68 23.03 -1.49
N SER A 67 32.01 22.87 -0.34
CA SER A 67 31.05 21.79 -0.13
C SER A 67 29.82 21.97 -1.04
N THR A 68 29.32 23.20 -1.17
CA THR A 68 28.19 23.53 -2.06
C THR A 68 28.55 23.29 -3.53
N ALA A 69 29.76 23.68 -3.96
CA ALA A 69 30.25 23.42 -5.31
C ALA A 69 30.35 21.90 -5.60
N ALA A 70 30.90 21.14 -4.65
CA ALA A 70 30.98 19.69 -4.74
C ALA A 70 29.59 19.03 -4.81
N LEU A 71 28.64 19.47 -3.96
CA LEU A 71 27.26 19.00 -3.99
C LEU A 71 26.59 19.24 -5.35
N ARG A 72 26.73 20.45 -5.90
CA ARG A 72 26.16 20.80 -7.21
C ARG A 72 26.73 19.94 -8.34
N LYS A 73 28.04 19.68 -8.31
CA LYS A 73 28.70 18.79 -9.28
C LYS A 73 28.26 17.33 -9.11
N LEU A 74 28.18 16.83 -7.87
CA LEU A 74 27.68 15.49 -7.57
C LEU A 74 26.24 15.29 -8.05
N ALA A 75 25.36 16.26 -7.82
CA ALA A 75 23.99 16.24 -8.31
C ALA A 75 23.94 16.14 -9.85
N GLY A 76 24.81 16.87 -10.55
CA GLY A 76 24.95 16.80 -12.02
C GLY A 76 25.45 15.45 -12.55
N HIS A 77 26.24 14.72 -11.76
CA HIS A 77 26.74 13.38 -12.09
C HIS A 77 25.73 12.27 -11.79
N ILE A 78 24.72 12.55 -10.99
CA ILE A 78 23.61 11.63 -10.73
C ILE A 78 22.61 11.76 -11.88
N LYS A 79 23.03 11.44 -13.09
CA LYS A 79 22.10 11.31 -14.21
C LYS A 79 21.42 9.96 -14.09
N ILE A 80 20.10 9.98 -13.89
CA ILE A 80 19.31 8.78 -14.13
C ILE A 80 19.36 8.50 -15.61
N ASP A 81 20.10 7.48 -16.02
CA ASP A 81 19.88 6.92 -17.35
C ASP A 81 18.48 6.29 -17.36
N SER A 82 17.55 7.00 -17.99
CA SER A 82 16.18 6.53 -18.23
C SER A 82 16.13 5.14 -18.90
N ARG A 83 17.20 4.73 -19.60
CA ARG A 83 17.34 3.43 -20.25
C ARG A 83 17.83 2.32 -19.32
N ILE A 84 18.37 2.65 -18.14
CA ILE A 84 18.84 1.65 -17.17
C ILE A 84 17.73 1.26 -16.18
N TYR A 85 16.64 2.05 -16.14
CA TYR A 85 15.45 1.74 -15.37
C TYR A 85 14.63 0.61 -16.02
N TYR A 86 15.02 -0.62 -15.70
CA TYR A 86 14.26 -1.80 -16.05
C TYR A 86 14.21 -2.71 -14.84
N ASN A 87 13.00 -3.16 -14.49
CA ASN A 87 12.80 -4.21 -13.50
C ASN A 87 13.70 -5.40 -13.92
N PRO A 88 14.67 -5.85 -13.10
CA PRO A 88 15.56 -6.96 -13.47
C PRO A 88 14.81 -8.25 -13.80
N ARG A 89 13.53 -8.34 -13.40
CA ARG A 89 12.63 -9.45 -13.72
C ARG A 89 12.00 -9.36 -15.12
N GLU A 90 12.07 -8.20 -15.78
CA GLU A 90 11.46 -7.92 -17.09
C GLU A 90 12.47 -7.94 -18.24
N LEU A 91 13.78 -8.04 -17.95
CA LEU A 91 14.83 -8.21 -18.96
C LEU A 91 15.06 -9.68 -19.31
N GLU A 92 15.35 -9.95 -20.58
CA GLU A 92 16.16 -11.12 -20.93
C GLU A 92 17.48 -11.00 -20.17
N ARG A 93 17.74 -11.96 -19.28
CA ARG A 93 18.86 -11.96 -18.32
C ARG A 93 20.22 -12.05 -19.04
N THR A 94 20.66 -11.00 -19.69
CA THR A 94 22.05 -10.90 -20.12
C THR A 94 22.89 -10.48 -18.92
N ALA A 95 23.97 -11.20 -18.65
CA ALA A 95 24.84 -10.95 -17.51
C ALA A 95 25.41 -9.52 -17.50
N ASP A 96 25.63 -8.96 -18.70
CA ASP A 96 26.20 -7.62 -18.88
C ASP A 96 25.26 -6.51 -18.40
N LEU A 97 23.95 -6.63 -18.66
CA LEU A 97 22.97 -5.65 -18.17
C LEU A 97 22.88 -5.66 -16.65
N ILE A 98 22.87 -6.85 -16.04
CA ILE A 98 22.86 -7.00 -14.59
C ILE A 98 24.12 -6.39 -13.98
N GLN A 99 25.30 -6.65 -14.58
CA GLN A 99 26.56 -6.11 -14.10
C GLN A 99 26.61 -4.58 -14.20
N ASN A 100 26.14 -4.01 -15.32
CA ASN A 100 26.03 -2.57 -15.51
C ASN A 100 25.07 -1.92 -14.50
N GLN A 101 23.95 -2.58 -14.19
CA GLN A 101 23.02 -2.13 -13.15
C GLN A 101 23.64 -2.17 -11.75
N ILE A 102 24.35 -3.25 -11.39
CA ILE A 102 25.05 -3.36 -10.11
C ILE A 102 26.07 -2.23 -9.96
N GLU A 103 26.87 -1.98 -11.00
CA GLU A 103 27.90 -0.95 -10.96
C GLU A 103 27.31 0.46 -10.87
N SER A 104 26.27 0.75 -11.66
CA SER A 104 25.55 2.01 -11.59
C SER A 104 24.93 2.22 -10.19
N THR A 105 24.37 1.17 -9.60
CA THR A 105 23.81 1.21 -8.24
C THR A 105 24.88 1.48 -7.19
N ARG A 106 26.08 0.90 -7.33
CA ARG A 106 27.22 1.15 -6.43
C ARG A 106 27.73 2.59 -6.52
N ILE A 107 27.93 3.10 -7.73
CA ILE A 107 28.34 4.49 -7.98
C ILE A 107 27.32 5.45 -7.35
N LEU A 108 26.03 5.14 -7.51
CA LEU A 108 24.95 5.95 -6.98
C LEU A 108 24.92 5.91 -5.44
N ASP A 109 24.95 4.73 -4.80
CA ASP A 109 25.01 4.59 -3.32
C ASP A 109 26.18 5.41 -2.73
N ARG A 110 27.34 5.33 -3.38
CA ARG A 110 28.54 6.07 -2.99
C ARG A 110 28.33 7.59 -3.05
N ASN A 111 27.85 8.10 -4.19
CA ASN A 111 27.60 9.53 -4.36
C ASN A 111 26.63 10.08 -3.31
N ILE A 112 25.68 9.26 -2.84
CA ILE A 112 24.73 9.70 -1.80
C ILE A 112 25.28 9.66 -0.39
N ARG A 113 26.07 8.66 -0.02
CA ARG A 113 26.77 8.72 1.26
C ARG A 113 27.62 9.98 1.35
N LEU A 114 28.24 10.36 0.22
CA LEU A 114 29.05 11.55 0.12
C LEU A 114 28.21 12.83 0.24
N VAL A 115 27.10 12.94 -0.49
CA VAL A 115 26.19 14.09 -0.35
C VAL A 115 25.57 14.20 1.03
N SER A 116 25.17 13.08 1.65
CA SER A 116 24.70 13.09 3.03
C SER A 116 25.78 13.66 3.96
N SER A 117 27.03 13.18 3.83
CA SER A 117 28.14 13.66 4.65
C SER A 117 28.44 15.15 4.43
N LEU A 118 28.38 15.61 3.18
CA LEU A 118 28.55 17.03 2.84
C LEU A 118 27.40 17.90 3.35
N THR A 119 26.18 17.37 3.35
CA THR A 119 25.01 18.08 3.89
C THR A 119 25.13 18.19 5.41
N ASP A 120 25.46 17.10 6.11
CA ASP A 120 25.68 17.11 7.56
C ASP A 120 26.80 18.11 7.95
N LEU A 121 27.84 18.21 7.11
CA LEU A 121 28.90 19.21 7.26
C LEU A 121 28.34 20.63 7.12
N LEU A 122 27.57 20.90 6.07
CA LEU A 122 26.98 22.22 5.82
C LEU A 122 26.00 22.62 6.94
N GLU A 123 25.12 21.73 7.37
CA GLU A 123 24.22 21.97 8.51
C GLU A 123 25.02 22.40 9.75
N THR A 124 26.07 21.64 10.08
CA THR A 124 26.95 21.96 11.22
C THR A 124 27.71 23.28 11.04
N VAL A 125 28.05 23.64 9.80
CA VAL A 125 28.73 24.89 9.43
C VAL A 125 27.76 26.08 9.47
N PHE A 126 26.47 25.88 9.22
CA PHE A 126 25.46 26.94 9.17
C PHE A 126 24.70 27.16 10.47
N GLU A 127 24.56 26.18 11.37
CA GLU A 127 23.75 26.23 12.61
C GLU A 127 23.94 27.45 13.55
N ASN A 128 25.00 28.26 13.40
CA ASN A 128 25.28 29.46 14.21
C ASN A 128 25.44 30.73 13.37
N GLN A 129 25.22 30.68 12.05
CA GLN A 129 25.13 31.87 11.20
C GLN A 129 23.65 32.25 11.08
N THR A 130 23.30 33.43 11.59
CA THR A 130 21.90 33.91 11.67
C THR A 130 21.53 34.81 10.48
N GLY A 131 22.17 34.63 9.32
CA GLY A 131 21.95 35.44 8.13
C GLY A 131 20.91 34.85 7.17
N ASP A 132 20.02 35.69 6.63
CA ASP A 132 18.99 35.30 5.64
C ASP A 132 19.59 34.68 4.36
N GLU A 133 20.80 35.07 3.95
CA GLU A 133 21.46 34.51 2.76
C GLU A 133 21.86 33.03 2.96
N ASP A 134 22.21 32.64 4.19
CA ASP A 134 22.65 31.29 4.54
C ASP A 134 21.47 30.31 4.52
N GLU A 135 20.27 30.78 4.89
CA GLU A 135 19.04 29.98 4.86
C GLU A 135 18.68 29.55 3.43
N SER A 136 18.89 30.43 2.44
CA SER A 136 18.64 30.11 1.02
C SER A 136 19.59 29.03 0.48
N GLN A 137 20.85 29.04 0.92
CA GLN A 137 21.86 28.07 0.50
C GLN A 137 21.62 26.71 1.17
N LEU A 138 21.26 26.72 2.46
CA LEU A 138 20.87 25.54 3.20
C LEU A 138 19.67 24.85 2.54
N GLN A 139 18.64 25.64 2.18
CA GLN A 139 17.46 25.16 1.48
C GLN A 139 17.80 24.53 0.12
N SER A 140 18.68 25.16 -0.66
CA SER A 140 19.15 24.59 -1.93
C SER A 140 19.90 23.27 -1.74
N CYS A 141 20.74 23.15 -0.71
CA CYS A 141 21.45 21.91 -0.40
C CYS A 141 20.48 20.80 0.04
N PHE A 142 19.47 21.16 0.84
CA PHE A 142 18.42 20.25 1.28
C PHE A 142 17.57 19.74 0.11
N GLU A 143 17.20 20.62 -0.83
CA GLU A 143 16.50 20.23 -2.06
C GLU A 143 17.33 19.28 -2.92
N CYS A 144 18.64 19.54 -3.08
CA CYS A 144 19.55 18.61 -3.76
C CYS A 144 19.60 17.24 -3.08
N ARG A 145 19.66 17.19 -1.74
CA ARG A 145 19.61 15.94 -0.97
C ARG A 145 18.30 15.18 -1.22
N CYS A 146 17.16 15.87 -1.20
CA CYS A 146 15.85 15.27 -1.48
C CYS A 146 15.74 14.73 -2.90
N GLU A 147 16.19 15.49 -3.89
CA GLU A 147 16.25 15.05 -5.29
C GLU A 147 17.10 13.79 -5.42
N MET A 148 18.25 13.73 -4.76
CA MET A 148 19.14 12.58 -4.82
C MET A 148 18.56 11.34 -4.15
N ILE A 149 17.91 11.49 -2.99
CA ILE A 149 17.17 10.43 -2.31
C ILE A 149 16.08 9.88 -3.22
N TYR A 150 15.31 10.77 -3.86
CA TYR A 150 14.32 10.37 -4.86
C TYR A 150 14.96 9.58 -5.99
N ARG A 151 16.02 10.11 -6.61
CA ARG A 151 16.69 9.49 -7.75
C ARG A 151 17.28 8.12 -7.41
N LEU A 152 17.78 7.88 -6.20
CA LEU A 152 18.20 6.55 -5.78
C LEU A 152 17.06 5.61 -5.47
N ALA A 153 16.03 6.11 -4.80
CA ALA A 153 14.87 5.30 -4.50
C ALA A 153 14.38 4.73 -5.83
N CYS A 154 14.36 5.55 -6.88
CA CYS A 154 14.05 5.12 -8.23
C CYS A 154 14.88 3.92 -8.73
N TRP A 155 16.11 3.70 -8.27
CA TRP A 155 16.99 2.62 -8.74
C TRP A 155 17.01 1.38 -7.84
N CYS A 156 16.90 1.58 -6.53
CA CYS A 156 17.10 0.51 -5.57
C CYS A 156 15.79 -0.20 -5.23
N SER A 157 15.63 -1.44 -5.70
CA SER A 157 14.73 -2.42 -5.07
C SER A 157 15.36 -3.05 -3.81
N VAL A 158 16.63 -2.73 -3.53
CA VAL A 158 17.36 -3.18 -2.36
C VAL A 158 16.82 -2.45 -1.12
N PRO A 159 16.52 -3.15 -0.01
CA PRO A 159 16.10 -2.50 1.22
C PRO A 159 17.21 -1.56 1.68
N VAL A 160 16.99 -0.27 1.52
CA VAL A 160 17.98 0.75 1.83
C VAL A 160 18.02 0.94 3.35
N ARG A 161 18.66 -0.02 4.04
CA ARG A 161 18.88 0.03 5.48
C ARG A 161 19.87 1.14 5.79
N GLY A 162 19.42 2.16 6.52
CA GLY A 162 20.27 3.25 7.02
C GLY A 162 19.99 4.63 6.44
N TRP A 163 19.07 4.77 5.48
CA TRP A 163 18.58 6.10 5.14
C TRP A 163 17.60 6.58 6.19
N ASN A 164 17.92 7.70 6.81
CA ASN A 164 16.99 8.43 7.65
C ASN A 164 16.15 9.32 6.73
N ILE A 165 14.98 8.82 6.29
CA ILE A 165 13.96 9.64 5.65
C ILE A 165 13.00 10.03 6.75
N ASP A 166 13.08 11.30 7.14
CA ASP A 166 12.09 11.94 7.98
C ASP A 166 10.91 12.44 7.14
N LEU A 167 9.92 13.00 7.85
CA LEU A 167 8.71 13.54 7.25
C LEU A 167 9.00 14.69 6.27
N GLU A 168 10.00 15.51 6.57
CA GLU A 168 10.34 16.71 5.80
C GLU A 168 10.91 16.33 4.43
N ILE A 169 11.89 15.42 4.41
CA ILE A 169 12.45 14.86 3.17
C ILE A 169 11.34 14.20 2.35
N ALA A 170 10.48 13.40 2.99
CA ALA A 170 9.38 12.76 2.31
C ALA A 170 8.39 13.77 1.70
N TYR A 171 8.07 14.84 2.44
CA TYR A 171 7.20 15.91 1.93
C TYR A 171 7.81 16.58 0.71
N ILE A 172 9.10 16.95 0.74
CA ILE A 172 9.77 17.56 -0.41
C ILE A 172 9.78 16.61 -1.60
N VAL A 173 10.16 15.34 -1.42
CA VAL A 173 10.17 14.35 -2.50
C VAL A 173 8.77 14.22 -3.11
N LEU A 174 7.74 14.10 -2.28
CA LEU A 174 6.36 13.94 -2.75
C LEU A 174 5.83 15.20 -3.44
N ASN A 175 6.10 16.39 -2.89
CA ASN A 175 5.52 17.65 -3.37
C ASN A 175 6.29 18.25 -4.55
N THR A 176 7.61 18.12 -4.58
CA THR A 176 8.46 18.73 -5.64
C THR A 176 8.77 17.77 -6.77
N GLN A 177 8.88 16.45 -6.51
CA GLN A 177 9.26 15.47 -7.54
C GLN A 177 8.05 14.68 -8.04
N ILE A 178 7.23 14.13 -7.13
CA ILE A 178 6.17 13.19 -7.52
C ILE A 178 4.90 13.91 -7.97
N LYS A 179 4.40 14.86 -7.18
CA LYS A 179 3.14 15.57 -7.48
C LYS A 179 3.13 16.27 -8.86
N PRO A 180 4.20 16.92 -9.33
CA PRO A 180 4.23 17.52 -10.67
C PRO A 180 3.95 16.53 -11.80
N LEU A 181 4.44 15.29 -11.68
CA LEU A 181 4.28 14.23 -12.69
C LEU A 181 2.82 13.88 -12.97
N PHE A 182 1.94 14.08 -11.98
CA PHE A 182 0.52 13.79 -12.11
C PHE A 182 -0.32 15.05 -12.32
N THR A 183 0.16 16.22 -11.86
CA THR A 183 -0.55 17.51 -12.01
C THR A 183 -0.39 18.15 -13.38
N ALA A 184 0.78 18.02 -14.01
CA ALA A 184 1.11 18.74 -15.24
C ALA A 184 0.14 18.46 -16.40
N GLN A 185 -0.39 17.24 -16.50
CA GLN A 185 -1.19 16.82 -17.65
C GLN A 185 -2.66 16.53 -17.33
N LYS A 186 -3.12 16.83 -16.10
CA LYS A 186 -4.48 16.46 -15.63
C LYS A 186 -4.82 14.98 -15.79
N THR A 187 -3.82 14.11 -15.95
CA THR A 187 -3.93 12.65 -16.14
C THR A 187 -4.19 11.91 -14.83
N PHE A 188 -4.89 12.53 -13.87
CA PHE A 188 -5.20 11.93 -12.58
C PHE A 188 -6.39 10.98 -12.67
N SER A 189 -6.43 10.06 -11.70
CA SER A 189 -7.67 9.39 -11.33
C SER A 189 -8.84 10.38 -11.25
N ARG A 190 -9.96 10.01 -11.86
CA ARG A 190 -11.21 10.77 -11.80
C ARG A 190 -11.91 10.63 -10.45
N HIS A 191 -11.50 9.66 -9.65
CA HIS A 191 -12.15 9.27 -8.41
C HIS A 191 -11.51 9.90 -7.18
N VAL A 192 -10.38 10.61 -7.31
CA VAL A 192 -9.64 11.22 -6.20
C VAL A 192 -9.36 12.68 -6.47
N ASN A 193 -9.52 13.51 -5.44
CA ASN A 193 -9.12 14.90 -5.47
C ASN A 193 -7.59 15.00 -5.31
N PRO A 194 -6.87 15.56 -6.30
CA PRO A 194 -5.40 15.60 -6.29
C PRO A 194 -4.82 16.51 -5.19
N ALA A 195 -5.60 17.45 -4.64
CA ALA A 195 -5.14 18.33 -3.57
C ALA A 195 -5.36 17.69 -2.19
N THR A 196 -6.44 16.93 -2.01
CA THR A 196 -6.84 16.42 -0.69
C THR A 196 -6.63 14.91 -0.54
N GLY A 197 -6.35 14.18 -1.62
CA GLY A 197 -6.29 12.72 -1.63
C GLY A 197 -7.64 12.04 -1.34
N ARG A 198 -8.73 12.78 -1.19
CA ARG A 198 -10.04 12.21 -0.84
C ARG A 198 -10.80 11.74 -2.08
N LYS A 199 -11.62 10.70 -1.90
CA LYS A 199 -12.57 10.26 -2.91
C LYS A 199 -13.50 11.39 -3.32
N ILE A 200 -13.73 11.53 -4.62
CA ILE A 200 -14.74 12.42 -5.19
C ILE A 200 -16.01 11.60 -5.41
N GLU A 201 -17.10 12.00 -4.76
CA GLU A 201 -18.43 11.44 -5.05
C GLU A 201 -18.93 12.01 -6.38
N ARG A 202 -18.73 11.26 -7.47
CA ARG A 202 -19.37 11.54 -8.75
C ARG A 202 -20.58 10.63 -8.90
N LYS A 203 -21.73 11.21 -9.26
CA LYS A 203 -22.88 10.42 -9.74
C LYS A 203 -22.41 9.66 -10.99
N GLU A 204 -22.66 8.37 -11.00
CA GLU A 204 -22.08 7.35 -11.87
C GLU A 204 -22.36 7.61 -13.37
N GLU A 205 -21.54 8.44 -14.01
CA GLU A 205 -21.43 8.45 -15.46
C GLU A 205 -20.08 7.80 -15.82
N HIS A 206 -20.13 6.47 -15.94
CA HIS A 206 -19.12 5.59 -16.54
C HIS A 206 -17.79 5.45 -15.79
N LEU A 207 -17.81 4.64 -14.71
CA LEU A 207 -16.69 4.29 -13.81
C LEU A 207 -15.46 3.64 -14.49
N LEU A 208 -15.58 3.19 -15.74
CA LEU A 208 -14.50 2.52 -16.49
C LEU A 208 -14.34 3.09 -17.91
N GLY A 209 -14.94 4.24 -18.21
CA GLY A 209 -14.75 4.89 -19.50
C GLY A 209 -13.29 5.34 -19.65
N PRO A 210 -12.62 5.03 -20.77
CA PRO A 210 -11.26 5.52 -21.01
C PRO A 210 -11.27 7.03 -20.85
N SER A 211 -10.35 7.56 -20.04
CA SER A 211 -10.01 8.98 -20.12
C SER A 211 -9.63 9.25 -21.56
N SER A 212 -10.44 10.06 -22.25
CA SER A 212 -10.24 10.50 -23.61
C SER A 212 -8.78 10.88 -23.86
N ASP A 213 -8.12 10.11 -24.71
CA ASP A 213 -7.36 10.57 -25.87
C ASP A 213 -6.56 11.88 -25.70
N SER A 214 -5.58 11.91 -24.80
CA SER A 214 -4.32 12.54 -25.21
C SER A 214 -3.55 11.49 -26.01
N LEU A 215 -3.19 11.81 -27.25
CA LEU A 215 -2.24 10.99 -28.02
C LEU A 215 -0.90 10.86 -27.29
N ASP A 216 -0.59 11.83 -26.42
CA ASP A 216 0.64 11.87 -25.65
C ASP A 216 0.56 10.98 -24.40
N GLU A 217 1.64 10.24 -24.15
CA GLU A 217 1.79 9.45 -22.94
C GLU A 217 1.87 10.35 -21.69
N PRO A 218 1.23 9.93 -20.58
CA PRO A 218 1.32 10.65 -19.33
C PRO A 218 2.76 10.91 -18.85
N ALA A 219 3.07 12.10 -18.32
CA ALA A 219 4.40 12.51 -17.86
C ALA A 219 4.92 11.56 -16.77
N TRP A 220 4.06 11.08 -15.87
CA TRP A 220 4.46 10.08 -14.87
C TRP A 220 4.93 8.74 -15.46
N LYS A 221 4.55 8.42 -16.71
CA LYS A 221 5.07 7.22 -17.41
C LYS A 221 6.44 7.47 -18.02
N LEU A 222 6.63 8.65 -18.61
CA LEU A 222 7.85 9.04 -19.31
C LEU A 222 8.97 9.49 -18.34
N GLU A 223 8.61 10.36 -17.41
CA GLU A 223 9.50 11.06 -16.49
C GLU A 223 9.43 10.50 -15.06
N GLY A 224 8.34 9.83 -14.70
CA GLY A 224 8.13 9.24 -13.37
C GLY A 224 8.89 7.94 -13.11
N ILE A 225 10.05 7.81 -13.73
CA ILE A 225 10.95 6.68 -13.57
C ILE A 225 11.29 6.51 -12.09
N GLY A 226 10.87 5.37 -11.54
CA GLY A 226 11.15 4.98 -10.16
C GLY A 226 10.34 5.66 -9.07
N LEU A 227 9.31 6.43 -9.45
CA LEU A 227 8.33 7.00 -8.51
C LEU A 227 7.79 5.92 -7.56
N TRP A 228 7.58 4.70 -8.06
CA TRP A 228 7.03 3.59 -7.28
C TRP A 228 7.95 3.20 -6.12
N ASN A 229 9.27 3.13 -6.36
CA ASN A 229 10.22 2.77 -5.31
C ASN A 229 10.32 3.90 -4.28
N ALA A 230 10.36 5.16 -4.73
CA ALA A 230 10.35 6.32 -3.83
C ALA A 230 9.13 6.28 -2.90
N MET A 231 7.95 6.01 -3.45
CA MET A 231 6.73 5.86 -2.66
C MET A 231 6.79 4.66 -1.71
N CYS A 232 7.34 3.52 -2.13
CA CYS A 232 7.54 2.38 -1.24
C CYS A 232 8.45 2.71 -0.06
N ILE A 233 9.57 3.38 -0.31
CA ILE A 233 10.52 3.76 0.75
C ILE A 233 9.85 4.75 1.72
N VAL A 234 9.13 5.75 1.20
CA VAL A 234 8.38 6.71 2.04
C VAL A 234 7.34 5.98 2.90
N LEU A 235 6.56 5.08 2.32
CA LEU A 235 5.56 4.30 3.05
C LEU A 235 6.17 3.35 4.09
N ASP A 236 7.32 2.74 3.79
CA ASP A 236 8.03 1.84 4.70
C ASP A 236 8.65 2.61 5.87
N ARG A 237 9.17 3.82 5.64
CA ARG A 237 9.85 4.61 6.68
C ARG A 237 8.88 5.34 7.60
N LEU A 238 7.77 5.85 7.07
CA LEU A 238 6.88 6.72 7.83
C LEU A 238 5.71 6.00 8.50
N HIS A 239 5.66 4.66 8.47
CA HIS A 239 4.55 3.88 9.01
C HIS A 239 4.25 4.13 10.52
N HIS A 240 5.24 4.60 11.28
CA HIS A 240 5.08 4.98 12.69
C HIS A 240 5.11 6.50 12.92
N ASP A 241 5.30 7.31 11.88
CA ASP A 241 5.42 8.75 12.01
C ASP A 241 4.03 9.39 12.20
N PRO A 242 3.81 10.17 13.28
CA PRO A 242 2.52 10.82 13.52
C PRO A 242 2.15 11.84 12.43
N GLY A 243 3.15 12.45 11.78
CA GLY A 243 2.99 13.42 10.70
C GLY A 243 2.67 12.81 9.34
N LEU A 244 2.64 11.47 9.21
CA LEU A 244 2.15 10.80 8.00
C LEU A 244 0.75 11.28 7.57
N LYS A 245 -0.06 11.74 8.54
CA LYS A 245 -1.38 12.36 8.35
C LYS A 245 -1.35 13.67 7.55
N GLU A 246 -0.19 14.29 7.37
CA GLU A 246 -0.05 15.55 6.64
C GLU A 246 0.35 15.32 5.18
N ILE A 247 1.08 14.24 4.91
CA ILE A 247 1.64 13.96 3.57
C ILE A 247 0.82 12.96 2.75
N TRP A 248 -0.12 12.23 3.35
CA TRP A 248 -0.96 11.27 2.61
C TRP A 248 -1.74 11.87 1.43
N PRO A 249 -2.18 13.15 1.42
CA PRO A 249 -2.81 13.75 0.25
C PRO A 249 -1.90 13.74 -0.98
N LEU A 250 -0.59 13.66 -0.79
CA LEU A 250 0.41 13.55 -1.85
C LEU A 250 0.65 12.09 -2.29
N LEU A 251 0.43 11.12 -1.41
CA LEU A 251 0.62 9.69 -1.67
C LEU A 251 -0.57 9.06 -2.40
N ILE A 252 -1.79 9.39 -1.99
CA ILE A 252 -2.99 8.70 -2.47
C ILE A 252 -3.23 8.90 -3.99
N PRO A 253 -3.19 10.13 -4.55
CA PRO A 253 -3.50 10.32 -5.96
C PRO A 253 -2.59 9.52 -6.91
N PRO A 254 -1.26 9.47 -6.72
CA PRO A 254 -0.39 8.59 -7.49
C PRO A 254 -0.76 7.10 -7.36
N ILE A 255 -1.03 6.62 -6.15
CA ILE A 255 -1.40 5.20 -5.92
C ILE A 255 -2.67 4.85 -6.69
N VAL A 256 -3.73 5.65 -6.53
CA VAL A 256 -5.01 5.37 -7.19
C VAL A 256 -4.88 5.51 -8.71
N THR A 257 -4.11 6.48 -9.20
CA THR A 257 -3.84 6.62 -10.64
C THR A 257 -3.15 5.38 -11.21
N LEU A 258 -2.19 4.79 -10.49
CA LEU A 258 -1.55 3.54 -10.89
C LEU A 258 -2.52 2.35 -10.85
N VAL A 259 -3.29 2.22 -9.77
CA VAL A 259 -4.30 1.15 -9.59
C VAL A 259 -5.33 1.16 -10.72
N GLU A 260 -5.75 2.35 -11.17
CA GLU A 260 -6.74 2.52 -12.23
C GLU A 260 -6.14 2.41 -13.65
N SER A 261 -4.81 2.34 -13.77
CA SER A 261 -4.14 2.22 -15.07
C SER A 261 -4.71 1.06 -15.87
N THR A 262 -4.98 1.29 -17.17
CA THR A 262 -5.36 0.24 -18.12
C THR A 262 -4.21 -0.73 -18.41
N MET A 263 -2.96 -0.29 -18.21
CA MET A 263 -1.78 -1.10 -18.43
C MET A 263 -1.48 -2.01 -17.21
N PRO A 264 -1.40 -3.34 -17.38
CA PRO A 264 -1.31 -4.29 -16.26
C PRO A 264 -0.11 -4.09 -15.32
N HIS A 265 1.07 -3.74 -15.84
CA HIS A 265 2.27 -3.59 -15.01
C HIS A 265 2.18 -2.39 -14.05
N TYR A 266 1.63 -1.25 -14.49
CA TYR A 266 1.39 -0.11 -13.61
C TYR A 266 0.28 -0.39 -12.61
N ARG A 267 -0.77 -1.09 -13.05
CA ARG A 267 -1.82 -1.57 -12.15
C ARG A 267 -1.25 -2.45 -11.03
N LEU A 268 -0.37 -3.39 -11.37
CA LEU A 268 0.31 -4.24 -10.39
C LEU A 268 1.15 -3.42 -9.40
N ARG A 269 1.92 -2.43 -9.88
CA ARG A 269 2.69 -1.51 -9.00
C ARG A 269 1.78 -0.68 -8.09
N GLY A 270 0.65 -0.21 -8.61
CA GLY A 270 -0.37 0.47 -7.82
C GLY A 270 -0.93 -0.41 -6.71
N ILE A 271 -1.19 -1.69 -7.00
CA ILE A 271 -1.65 -2.68 -6.02
C ILE A 271 -0.57 -2.92 -4.96
N GLN A 272 0.69 -3.08 -5.36
CA GLN A 272 1.81 -3.24 -4.42
C GLN A 272 1.96 -2.03 -3.49
N LEU A 273 1.89 -0.80 -4.03
CA LEU A 273 1.90 0.42 -3.23
C LEU A 273 0.71 0.51 -2.29
N SER A 274 -0.45 0.07 -2.75
CA SER A 274 -1.64 0.05 -1.91
C SER A 274 -1.51 -0.99 -0.80
N ILE A 275 -0.90 -2.15 -1.05
CA ILE A 275 -0.55 -3.11 0.01
C ILE A 275 0.39 -2.47 1.04
N CYS A 276 1.43 -1.76 0.59
CA CYS A 276 2.32 -1.01 1.47
C CYS A 276 1.54 0.04 2.28
N LEU A 277 0.66 0.81 1.63
CA LEU A 277 -0.19 1.81 2.27
C LEU A 277 -1.08 1.18 3.35
N LEU A 278 -1.78 0.09 3.03
CA LEU A 278 -2.69 -0.59 3.95
C LEU A 278 -1.98 -1.22 5.15
N ARG A 279 -0.72 -1.63 4.98
CA ARG A 279 0.12 -2.15 6.07
C ARG A 279 0.61 -1.06 7.02
N ASN A 280 0.94 0.09 6.46
CA ASN A 280 1.74 1.11 7.12
C ASN A 280 0.92 2.30 7.62
N VAL A 281 -0.32 2.48 7.16
CA VAL A 281 -1.19 3.59 7.55
C VAL A 281 -2.26 3.15 8.53
N GLN A 282 -2.58 4.03 9.49
CA GLN A 282 -3.66 3.80 10.43
C GLN A 282 -5.00 3.53 9.71
N PRO A 283 -5.72 2.44 10.05
CA PRO A 283 -6.93 2.05 9.33
C PRO A 283 -8.00 3.15 9.24
N LEU A 284 -8.22 3.89 10.34
CA LEU A 284 -9.20 4.96 10.38
C LEU A 284 -8.88 6.09 9.38
N LEU A 285 -7.60 6.40 9.17
CA LEU A 285 -7.19 7.41 8.21
C LEU A 285 -7.56 6.99 6.79
N ILE A 286 -7.28 5.74 6.42
CA ILE A 286 -7.63 5.17 5.10
C ILE A 286 -9.14 5.28 4.86
N CYS A 287 -9.96 4.85 5.83
CA CYS A 287 -11.42 4.93 5.72
C CYS A 287 -11.93 6.37 5.58
N GLN A 288 -11.34 7.34 6.31
CA GLN A 288 -11.72 8.76 6.22
C GLN A 288 -11.46 9.38 4.84
N THR A 289 -10.52 8.82 4.07
CA THR A 289 -10.25 9.29 2.70
C THR A 289 -11.28 8.82 1.69
N GLY A 290 -12.00 7.72 1.99
CA GLY A 290 -12.94 7.07 1.08
C GLY A 290 -12.29 6.23 -0.04
N ILE A 291 -10.96 6.15 -0.11
CA ILE A 291 -10.27 5.40 -1.17
C ILE A 291 -10.48 3.89 -1.09
N ASN A 292 -10.86 3.40 0.09
CA ASN A 292 -11.10 1.98 0.32
C ASN A 292 -12.11 1.41 -0.69
N SER A 293 -13.18 2.15 -0.99
CA SER A 293 -14.16 1.76 -2.01
C SER A 293 -13.58 1.72 -3.44
N ILE A 294 -12.61 2.57 -3.77
CA ILE A 294 -11.94 2.57 -5.07
C ILE A 294 -11.03 1.35 -5.20
N LEU A 295 -10.28 1.06 -4.12
CA LEU A 295 -9.38 -0.08 -4.05
C LEU A 295 -10.18 -1.40 -4.11
N GLN A 296 -11.29 -1.52 -3.38
CA GLN A 296 -12.18 -2.69 -3.42
C GLN A 296 -12.65 -3.02 -4.85
N ASN A 297 -13.15 -2.03 -5.57
CA ASN A 297 -13.63 -2.21 -6.94
C ASN A 297 -12.52 -2.65 -7.90
N THR A 298 -11.29 -2.18 -7.66
CA THR A 298 -10.17 -2.48 -8.57
C THR A 298 -9.54 -3.85 -8.28
N TYR A 299 -9.51 -4.28 -7.03
CA TYR A 299 -8.93 -5.57 -6.65
C TYR A 299 -9.78 -6.77 -7.00
N ALA A 300 -11.10 -6.59 -7.11
CA ALA A 300 -12.01 -7.64 -7.59
C ALA A 300 -11.63 -8.18 -8.97
N LEU A 301 -10.81 -7.44 -9.74
CA LEU A 301 -10.45 -7.77 -11.12
C LEU A 301 -9.13 -8.52 -11.27
N LEU A 302 -8.38 -8.81 -10.18
CA LEU A 302 -7.03 -9.38 -10.29
C LEU A 302 -6.73 -10.46 -9.23
N ASP A 303 -6.32 -11.65 -9.69
CA ASP A 303 -5.84 -12.74 -8.83
C ASP A 303 -4.63 -12.33 -7.97
N ALA A 304 -3.77 -11.43 -8.46
CA ALA A 304 -2.63 -10.92 -7.70
C ALA A 304 -3.02 -10.01 -6.52
N ALA A 305 -4.30 -9.64 -6.38
CA ALA A 305 -4.76 -8.71 -5.36
C ALA A 305 -5.25 -9.40 -4.07
N PHE A 306 -5.12 -10.72 -3.92
CA PHE A 306 -5.62 -11.45 -2.74
C PHE A 306 -5.10 -10.86 -1.40
N GLU A 307 -3.81 -10.52 -1.36
CA GLU A 307 -3.20 -9.89 -0.19
C GLU A 307 -3.75 -8.49 0.08
N ALA A 308 -3.94 -7.70 -0.98
CA ALA A 308 -4.51 -6.36 -0.89
C ALA A 308 -5.96 -6.40 -0.38
N THR A 309 -6.77 -7.33 -0.89
CA THR A 309 -8.14 -7.58 -0.45
C THR A 309 -8.18 -8.00 1.01
N ARG A 310 -7.29 -8.91 1.42
CA ARG A 310 -7.17 -9.34 2.83
C ARG A 310 -6.88 -8.16 3.75
N LEU A 311 -5.88 -7.35 3.41
CA LEU A 311 -5.49 -6.18 4.18
C LEU A 311 -6.60 -5.12 4.23
N LEU A 312 -7.31 -4.92 3.12
CA LEU A 312 -8.38 -3.95 3.04
C LEU A 312 -9.57 -4.32 3.94
N ILE A 313 -9.96 -5.60 3.95
CA ILE A 313 -11.00 -6.11 4.87
C ILE A 313 -10.56 -5.91 6.33
N ASP A 314 -9.31 -6.23 6.65
CA ASP A 314 -8.77 -6.07 8.00
C ASP A 314 -8.72 -4.59 8.44
N VAL A 315 -8.31 -3.70 7.55
CA VAL A 315 -8.32 -2.24 7.76
C VAL A 315 -9.74 -1.73 8.07
N GLU A 316 -10.72 -2.06 7.23
CA GLU A 316 -12.10 -1.59 7.44
C GLU A 316 -12.71 -2.14 8.73
N TRP A 317 -12.50 -3.44 9.00
CA TRP A 317 -12.96 -4.04 10.24
C TRP A 317 -12.32 -3.37 11.48
N ARG A 318 -11.00 -3.16 11.49
CA ARG A 318 -10.31 -2.48 12.60
C ARG A 318 -10.80 -1.04 12.78
N ALA A 319 -11.02 -0.30 11.70
CA ALA A 319 -11.56 1.06 11.75
C ALA A 319 -12.97 1.08 12.37
N SER A 320 -13.81 0.08 12.06
CA SER A 320 -15.15 -0.05 12.65
C SER A 320 -15.13 -0.21 14.18
N ARG A 321 -14.08 -0.81 14.74
CA ARG A 321 -13.94 -1.01 16.20
C ARG A 321 -13.48 0.25 16.93
N GLN A 322 -12.87 1.20 16.22
CA GLN A 322 -12.38 2.46 16.80
C GLN A 322 -13.48 3.53 16.91
N THR A 323 -14.60 3.35 16.20
CA THR A 323 -15.72 4.30 16.16
C THR A 323 -16.80 3.93 17.18
N ALA A 324 -16.53 4.18 18.46
CA ALA A 324 -17.43 3.79 19.57
C ALA A 324 -18.74 4.60 19.69
N ARG A 325 -18.89 5.71 18.94
CA ARG A 325 -19.95 6.70 19.19
C ARG A 325 -21.27 6.48 18.45
N ASP A 326 -21.33 5.58 17.47
CA ASP A 326 -22.57 5.34 16.69
C ASP A 326 -22.72 3.86 16.33
N GLN A 327 -23.49 3.13 17.14
CA GLN A 327 -23.75 1.70 16.93
C GLN A 327 -24.47 1.42 15.61
N ALA A 328 -25.33 2.34 15.14
CA ALA A 328 -26.09 2.15 13.90
C ALA A 328 -25.22 2.34 12.66
N ALA A 329 -24.37 3.38 12.65
CA ALA A 329 -23.42 3.59 11.57
C ALA A 329 -22.39 2.45 11.48
N ARG A 330 -21.88 1.98 12.64
CA ARG A 330 -20.99 0.81 12.70
C ARG A 330 -21.68 -0.44 12.16
N TYR A 331 -22.93 -0.70 12.56
CA TYR A 331 -23.72 -1.84 12.08
C TYR A 331 -23.89 -1.82 10.56
N LEU A 332 -24.30 -0.69 9.99
CA LEU A 332 -24.44 -0.52 8.54
C LEU A 332 -23.11 -0.71 7.80
N HIS A 333 -22.03 -0.19 8.35
CA HIS A 333 -20.70 -0.34 7.76
C HIS A 333 -20.25 -1.81 7.73
N LEU A 334 -20.41 -2.53 8.84
CA LEU A 334 -20.05 -3.95 8.92
C LEU A 334 -20.89 -4.83 7.99
N ASN A 335 -22.18 -4.53 7.81
CA ASN A 335 -22.99 -5.24 6.81
C ASN A 335 -22.50 -5.01 5.38
N ARG A 336 -22.16 -3.76 5.03
CA ARG A 336 -21.55 -3.47 3.71
C ARG A 336 -20.21 -4.19 3.54
N LEU A 337 -19.39 -4.25 4.57
CA LEU A 337 -18.11 -4.98 4.54
C LEU A 337 -18.33 -6.48 4.26
N ILE A 338 -19.34 -7.09 4.89
CA ILE A 338 -19.73 -8.48 4.61
C ILE A 338 -20.12 -8.64 3.13
N GLU A 339 -21.04 -7.80 2.66
CA GLU A 339 -21.62 -7.90 1.32
C GLU A 339 -20.59 -7.64 0.21
N GLN A 340 -19.84 -6.55 0.32
CA GLN A 340 -19.02 -6.03 -0.77
C GLN A 340 -17.60 -6.59 -0.76
N ALA A 341 -17.06 -7.00 0.39
CA ALA A 341 -15.69 -7.46 0.47
C ALA A 341 -15.59 -8.95 0.86
N ILE A 342 -16.28 -9.38 1.92
CA ILE A 342 -16.13 -10.73 2.45
C ILE A 342 -16.78 -11.76 1.53
N PHE A 343 -18.01 -11.53 1.06
CA PHE A 343 -18.66 -12.45 0.13
C PHE A 343 -17.93 -12.54 -1.21
N ASN A 344 -17.40 -11.43 -1.70
CA ASN A 344 -16.52 -11.44 -2.87
C ASN A 344 -15.28 -12.31 -2.58
N ALA A 345 -14.55 -12.08 -1.48
CA ALA A 345 -13.39 -12.87 -1.11
C ALA A 345 -13.70 -14.37 -0.93
N LEU A 346 -14.85 -14.72 -0.35
CA LEU A 346 -15.32 -16.10 -0.22
C LEU A 346 -15.61 -16.75 -1.57
N THR A 347 -16.20 -16.00 -2.50
CA THR A 347 -16.57 -16.47 -3.84
C THR A 347 -15.32 -16.68 -4.69
N PHE A 348 -14.41 -15.70 -4.72
CA PHE A 348 -13.14 -15.80 -5.44
C PHE A 348 -12.21 -16.87 -4.85
N GLY A 349 -12.18 -17.02 -3.53
CA GLY A 349 -11.32 -18.00 -2.85
C GLY A 349 -11.75 -19.46 -3.00
N LYS A 350 -12.95 -19.75 -3.55
CA LYS A 350 -13.40 -21.13 -3.81
C LYS A 350 -12.70 -21.80 -5.01
N GLY A 351 -12.03 -21.02 -5.86
CA GLY A 351 -11.21 -21.55 -6.95
C GLY A 351 -10.12 -22.47 -6.41
N GLN A 352 -10.01 -23.68 -6.97
CA GLN A 352 -8.92 -24.60 -6.68
C GLN A 352 -7.78 -24.32 -7.67
N GLY A 353 -6.59 -23.92 -7.19
CA GLY A 353 -5.39 -23.94 -8.03
C GLY A 353 -4.30 -22.92 -7.70
N GLN A 354 -4.61 -21.79 -7.05
CA GLN A 354 -3.59 -20.76 -6.78
C GLN A 354 -3.24 -20.61 -5.28
N PRO A 355 -1.95 -20.45 -4.93
CA PRO A 355 -1.47 -20.43 -3.54
C PRO A 355 -1.96 -19.24 -2.67
N GLY A 356 -2.75 -18.30 -3.20
CA GLY A 356 -3.39 -17.25 -2.40
C GLY A 356 -4.92 -17.38 -2.23
N GLN A 357 -5.58 -18.20 -3.04
CA GLN A 357 -7.05 -18.33 -3.03
C GLN A 357 -7.54 -18.99 -1.74
N VAL A 358 -6.88 -20.08 -1.34
CA VAL A 358 -7.20 -20.80 -0.09
C VAL A 358 -6.96 -19.90 1.12
N GLU A 359 -5.84 -19.17 1.15
CA GLU A 359 -5.56 -18.22 2.24
C GLU A 359 -6.62 -17.11 2.34
N LEU A 360 -7.00 -16.52 1.20
CA LEU A 360 -8.03 -15.51 1.16
C LEU A 360 -9.38 -16.07 1.63
N HIS A 361 -9.73 -17.28 1.20
CA HIS A 361 -10.96 -17.95 1.62
C HIS A 361 -10.99 -18.18 3.13
N LEU A 362 -9.94 -18.78 3.69
CA LEU A 362 -9.83 -19.04 5.13
C LEU A 362 -9.86 -17.74 5.94
N PHE A 363 -9.16 -16.71 5.45
CA PHE A 363 -9.22 -15.38 6.06
C PHE A 363 -10.63 -14.80 6.04
N ALA A 364 -11.33 -14.87 4.90
CA ALA A 364 -12.68 -14.34 4.76
C ALA A 364 -13.69 -15.08 5.65
N VAL A 365 -13.57 -16.40 5.81
CA VAL A 365 -14.36 -17.19 6.78
C VAL A 365 -14.09 -16.71 8.21
N SER A 366 -12.82 -16.57 8.59
CA SER A 366 -12.44 -16.09 9.92
C SER A 366 -12.98 -14.68 10.20
N ARG A 367 -12.83 -13.74 9.24
CA ARG A 367 -13.37 -12.38 9.38
C ARG A 367 -14.89 -12.36 9.45
N PHE A 368 -15.56 -13.20 8.65
CA PHE A 368 -17.01 -13.33 8.71
C PHE A 368 -17.48 -13.72 10.12
N ILE A 369 -16.88 -14.76 10.71
CA ILE A 369 -17.21 -15.22 12.07
C ILE A 369 -16.96 -14.11 13.11
N GLU A 370 -15.86 -13.37 13.01
CA GLU A 370 -15.57 -12.29 13.94
C GLU A 370 -16.55 -11.13 13.83
N ILE A 371 -16.93 -10.75 12.60
CA ILE A 371 -17.89 -9.67 12.36
C ILE A 371 -19.30 -10.07 12.77
N THR A 372 -19.73 -11.30 12.52
CA THR A 372 -21.04 -11.77 12.99
C THR A 372 -21.11 -11.75 14.52
N ARG A 373 -20.00 -12.06 15.21
CA ARG A 373 -19.88 -11.93 16.65
C ARG A 373 -20.00 -10.48 17.12
N ASP A 374 -19.32 -9.55 16.44
CA ASP A 374 -19.39 -8.11 16.72
C ASP A 374 -20.79 -7.51 16.46
N LEU A 375 -21.53 -8.04 15.49
CA LEU A 375 -22.89 -7.62 15.13
C LEU A 375 -23.97 -8.21 16.04
N GLY A 376 -23.65 -9.30 16.75
CA GLY A 376 -24.58 -10.00 17.65
C GLY A 376 -25.84 -10.50 16.94
N TYR A 377 -26.95 -10.60 17.67
CA TYR A 377 -28.21 -11.17 17.18
C TYR A 377 -28.82 -10.44 15.96
N GLY A 378 -28.43 -9.19 15.69
CA GLY A 378 -28.93 -8.42 14.54
C GLY A 378 -28.58 -9.05 13.19
N ILE A 379 -27.45 -9.76 13.12
CA ILE A 379 -26.93 -10.36 11.90
C ILE A 379 -27.81 -11.51 11.38
N GLY A 380 -28.54 -12.20 12.25
CA GLY A 380 -29.39 -13.32 11.87
C GLY A 380 -30.46 -12.95 10.84
N ARG A 381 -31.02 -11.73 10.95
CA ARG A 381 -31.99 -11.21 9.97
C ARG A 381 -31.34 -10.87 8.63
N TYR A 382 -30.13 -10.34 8.67
CA TYR A 382 -29.38 -9.97 7.47
C TYR A 382 -28.92 -11.21 6.69
N ILE A 383 -28.31 -12.20 7.39
CA ILE A 383 -27.88 -13.45 6.77
C ILE A 383 -29.07 -14.20 6.16
N ARG A 384 -30.22 -14.24 6.86
CA ARG A 384 -31.47 -14.83 6.32
C ARG A 384 -31.90 -14.20 4.99
N THR A 385 -31.67 -12.90 4.82
CA THR A 385 -32.11 -12.16 3.63
C THR A 385 -31.06 -12.23 2.51
N ALA A 386 -29.78 -12.18 2.86
CA ALA A 386 -28.66 -12.12 1.91
C ALA A 386 -28.22 -13.52 1.42
N LEU A 387 -28.30 -14.55 2.27
CA LEU A 387 -28.01 -15.92 1.89
C LEU A 387 -29.34 -16.64 1.61
N GLN A 388 -29.75 -16.68 0.35
CA GLN A 388 -30.91 -17.47 -0.09
C GLN A 388 -30.76 -18.98 0.18
N SER A 389 -29.58 -19.46 0.60
CA SER A 389 -29.31 -20.86 0.88
C SER A 389 -28.95 -21.09 2.36
N PRO A 390 -29.81 -21.79 3.14
CA PRO A 390 -29.52 -22.23 4.51
C PRO A 390 -28.26 -23.11 4.61
N LEU A 391 -27.88 -23.80 3.53
CA LEU A 391 -26.71 -24.69 3.47
C LEU A 391 -25.38 -23.95 3.66
N LEU A 392 -25.27 -22.69 3.19
CA LEU A 392 -24.05 -21.91 3.37
C LEU A 392 -23.86 -21.49 4.84
N LEU A 393 -24.98 -21.29 5.56
CA LEU A 393 -25.04 -20.94 6.97
C LEU A 393 -24.54 -22.10 7.84
N VAL A 394 -25.01 -23.32 7.54
CA VAL A 394 -24.54 -24.55 8.19
C VAL A 394 -23.05 -24.77 7.93
N PHE A 395 -22.59 -24.59 6.69
CA PHE A 395 -21.18 -24.81 6.33
C PHE A 395 -20.22 -23.81 6.99
N LEU A 396 -20.65 -22.56 7.20
CA LEU A 396 -19.85 -21.53 7.86
C LEU A 396 -19.75 -21.71 9.39
N PHE A 397 -20.80 -22.24 10.03
CA PHE A 397 -20.83 -22.46 11.48
C PHE A 397 -20.25 -23.82 11.91
N CYS A 398 -20.29 -24.84 11.06
CA CYS A 398 -19.80 -26.19 11.42
C CYS A 398 -18.29 -26.42 11.19
N LYS A 399 -17.56 -25.51 10.54
CA LYS A 399 -16.14 -25.73 10.15
C LYS A 399 -15.09 -24.77 10.73
N GLY A 400 -15.45 -23.89 11.66
CA GLY A 400 -14.47 -23.02 12.36
C GLY A 400 -13.64 -23.80 13.39
N PRO A 401 -12.31 -23.61 13.47
CA PRO A 401 -11.50 -24.31 14.46
C PRO A 401 -11.66 -23.65 15.84
N GLY A 402 -12.11 -24.42 16.83
CA GLY A 402 -11.84 -24.14 18.24
C GLY A 402 -12.98 -23.60 19.10
N HIS A 403 -14.23 -23.56 18.64
CA HIS A 403 -15.36 -23.33 19.55
C HIS A 403 -16.56 -24.19 19.18
N VAL A 404 -16.91 -25.11 20.09
CA VAL A 404 -18.20 -25.80 20.08
C VAL A 404 -19.22 -24.79 20.59
N LEU A 405 -20.28 -24.54 19.83
CA LEU A 405 -21.44 -23.76 20.32
C LEU A 405 -21.99 -24.48 21.56
N SER A 406 -22.38 -23.73 22.60
CA SER A 406 -23.04 -24.37 23.73
C SER A 406 -24.38 -24.97 23.28
N GLU A 407 -24.78 -26.09 23.87
CA GLU A 407 -26.05 -26.77 23.58
C GLU A 407 -27.28 -25.82 23.52
N PRO A 408 -27.44 -24.82 24.41
CA PRO A 408 -28.54 -23.85 24.29
C PRO A 408 -28.39 -22.87 23.10
N GLU A 409 -27.18 -22.53 22.66
CA GLU A 409 -26.96 -21.72 21.45
C GLU A 409 -27.25 -22.52 20.19
N VAL A 410 -26.88 -23.80 20.18
CA VAL A 410 -27.25 -24.74 19.10
C VAL A 410 -28.77 -24.90 19.06
N GLU A 411 -29.43 -25.05 20.21
CA GLU A 411 -30.88 -25.20 20.28
C GLU A 411 -31.63 -23.92 19.88
N ALA A 412 -31.11 -22.74 20.21
CA ALA A 412 -31.67 -21.46 19.76
C ALA A 412 -31.54 -21.27 18.24
N VAL A 413 -30.39 -21.64 17.66
CA VAL A 413 -30.18 -21.63 16.21
C VAL A 413 -31.05 -22.70 15.53
N ARG A 414 -31.20 -23.89 16.13
CA ARG A 414 -32.12 -24.94 15.68
C ARG A 414 -33.56 -24.44 15.66
N GLN A 415 -34.09 -23.93 16.77
CA GLN A 415 -35.47 -23.46 16.85
C GLN A 415 -35.74 -22.29 15.90
N SER A 416 -34.82 -21.33 15.79
CA SER A 416 -34.95 -20.24 14.82
C SER A 416 -34.93 -20.77 13.38
N THR A 417 -34.04 -21.70 13.05
CA THR A 417 -33.93 -22.26 11.70
C THR A 417 -35.13 -23.15 11.36
N ILE A 418 -35.62 -23.96 12.31
CA ILE A 418 -36.78 -24.84 12.15
C ILE A 418 -38.06 -24.02 11.97
N GLU A 419 -38.34 -23.07 12.86
CA GLU A 419 -39.53 -22.23 12.73
C GLU A 419 -39.50 -21.41 11.44
N ASP A 420 -38.35 -20.87 11.06
CA ASP A 420 -38.25 -19.97 9.92
C ASP A 420 -38.21 -20.68 8.56
N THR A 421 -37.59 -21.87 8.51
CA THR A 421 -37.52 -22.71 7.31
C THR A 421 -38.88 -23.37 7.08
N LEU A 422 -39.50 -23.95 8.11
CA LEU A 422 -40.85 -24.54 7.99
C LEU A 422 -41.92 -23.49 7.68
N LYS A 423 -41.89 -22.30 8.31
CA LYS A 423 -42.83 -21.20 7.95
C LYS A 423 -42.64 -20.68 6.52
N SER A 424 -41.44 -20.83 5.94
CA SER A 424 -41.18 -20.46 4.53
C SER A 424 -41.67 -21.50 3.53
N PHE A 425 -41.72 -22.77 3.90
CA PHE A 425 -42.30 -23.86 3.10
C PHE A 425 -43.82 -23.99 3.27
N VAL A 426 -44.39 -23.48 4.36
CA VAL A 426 -45.81 -23.66 4.73
C VAL A 426 -46.67 -22.42 4.45
N LYS A 427 -46.14 -21.28 3.99
CA LYS A 427 -46.99 -20.14 3.60
C LYS A 427 -47.86 -20.53 2.39
N PRO A 428 -49.19 -20.66 2.53
CA PRO A 428 -50.06 -20.73 1.38
C PRO A 428 -50.14 -19.31 0.81
N ASP A 429 -49.99 -19.15 -0.50
CA ASP A 429 -50.34 -17.92 -1.19
C ASP A 429 -51.83 -17.62 -0.96
N HIS A 430 -52.13 -16.82 0.05
CA HIS A 430 -53.41 -16.18 0.23
C HIS A 430 -53.24 -14.68 0.04
N ALA A 431 -53.11 -14.25 -1.22
CA ALA A 431 -53.64 -12.98 -1.71
C ALA A 431 -53.31 -12.77 -3.20
N SER A 432 -54.08 -13.38 -4.10
CA SER A 432 -54.63 -12.71 -5.30
C SER A 432 -55.40 -13.75 -6.10
N GLY A 433 -56.72 -13.60 -6.14
CA GLY A 433 -57.55 -14.36 -7.05
C GLY A 433 -57.21 -13.97 -8.47
N ASP A 434 -56.64 -14.91 -9.22
CA ASP A 434 -56.88 -15.02 -10.65
C ASP A 434 -56.72 -16.49 -11.05
N GLU A 435 -57.87 -17.12 -11.28
CA GLU A 435 -57.97 -18.48 -11.77
C GLU A 435 -57.51 -18.50 -13.23
N ARG A 436 -56.29 -19.02 -13.48
CA ARG A 436 -55.92 -19.81 -14.68
C ARG A 436 -54.42 -20.12 -14.69
N SER A 437 -54.03 -21.29 -14.21
CA SER A 437 -52.82 -22.01 -14.66
C SER A 437 -52.79 -23.40 -14.03
N GLY A 438 -53.14 -24.42 -14.82
CA GLY A 438 -53.08 -25.83 -14.41
C GLY A 438 -51.70 -26.43 -14.65
N GLY A 439 -50.71 -26.04 -13.86
CA GLY A 439 -49.38 -26.64 -13.89
C GLY A 439 -48.56 -26.28 -12.67
N SER A 440 -48.42 -27.20 -11.70
CA SER A 440 -47.38 -27.12 -10.66
C SER A 440 -47.16 -28.39 -9.83
N ASN A 441 -48.09 -29.36 -9.77
CA ASN A 441 -47.89 -30.54 -8.90
C ASN A 441 -46.69 -31.42 -9.28
N GLN A 442 -46.24 -31.38 -10.53
CA GLN A 442 -45.12 -32.20 -11.00
C GLN A 442 -43.75 -31.57 -10.68
N GLU A 443 -43.66 -30.23 -10.66
CA GLU A 443 -42.44 -29.51 -10.27
C GLU A 443 -42.21 -29.56 -8.76
N GLU A 444 -43.29 -29.52 -7.99
CA GLU A 444 -43.22 -29.62 -6.53
C GLU A 444 -42.78 -31.03 -6.09
N GLY A 445 -43.27 -32.08 -6.77
CA GLY A 445 -42.80 -33.46 -6.58
C GLY A 445 -41.32 -33.64 -6.93
N GLN A 446 -40.85 -33.04 -8.03
CA GLN A 446 -39.43 -33.09 -8.40
C GLN A 446 -38.51 -32.37 -7.40
N ARG A 447 -38.92 -31.20 -6.89
CA ARG A 447 -38.15 -30.48 -5.87
C ARG A 447 -38.07 -31.25 -4.56
N GLN A 448 -39.14 -31.93 -4.18
CA GLN A 448 -39.18 -32.77 -2.98
C GLN A 448 -38.30 -34.02 -3.12
N GLU A 449 -38.26 -34.63 -4.31
CA GLU A 449 -37.42 -35.79 -4.61
C GLU A 449 -35.92 -35.42 -4.66
N GLU A 450 -35.56 -34.28 -5.25
CA GLU A 450 -34.19 -33.76 -5.24
C GLU A 450 -33.71 -33.43 -3.82
N LEU A 451 -34.57 -32.85 -2.98
CA LEU A 451 -34.28 -32.55 -1.59
C LEU A 451 -34.01 -33.83 -0.78
N LEU A 452 -34.84 -34.87 -0.95
CA LEU A 452 -34.68 -36.16 -0.29
C LEU A 452 -33.39 -36.88 -0.72
N LYS A 453 -33.05 -36.80 -2.02
CA LYS A 453 -31.81 -37.37 -2.56
C LYS A 453 -30.58 -36.68 -1.97
N MET A 454 -30.62 -35.35 -1.84
CA MET A 454 -29.55 -34.56 -1.23
C MET A 454 -29.40 -34.85 0.27
N ILE A 455 -30.51 -34.94 1.03
CA ILE A 455 -30.49 -35.31 2.46
C ILE A 455 -29.81 -36.67 2.66
N LYS A 456 -30.15 -37.65 1.81
CA LYS A 456 -29.54 -38.97 1.84
C LYS A 456 -28.02 -38.92 1.57
N THR A 457 -27.60 -38.15 0.58
CA THR A 457 -26.16 -37.98 0.27
C THR A 457 -25.41 -37.31 1.43
N VAL A 458 -25.96 -36.26 2.04
CA VAL A 458 -25.35 -35.57 3.18
C VAL A 458 -25.18 -36.53 4.38
N ARG A 459 -26.20 -37.35 4.65
CA ARG A 459 -26.20 -38.35 5.71
C ARG A 459 -25.14 -39.44 5.51
N GLU A 460 -24.87 -39.81 4.26
CA GLU A 460 -23.85 -40.81 3.91
C GLU A 460 -22.42 -40.26 3.91
N THR A 461 -22.22 -38.94 3.84
CA THR A 461 -20.89 -38.34 3.64
C THR A 461 -20.21 -37.88 4.94
N ASP A 462 -20.97 -37.55 6.00
CA ASP A 462 -20.38 -37.05 7.27
C ASP A 462 -21.23 -37.41 8.50
N PRO A 463 -20.74 -38.27 9.42
CA PRO A 463 -21.47 -38.68 10.62
C PRO A 463 -21.86 -37.53 11.57
N LEU A 464 -21.09 -36.42 11.59
CA LEU A 464 -21.38 -35.26 12.43
C LEU A 464 -22.59 -34.47 11.93
N LEU A 465 -22.87 -34.52 10.62
CA LEU A 465 -24.05 -33.88 10.04
C LEU A 465 -25.33 -34.71 10.30
N ASP A 466 -25.24 -36.04 10.37
CA ASP A 466 -26.38 -36.88 10.79
C ASP A 466 -26.70 -36.69 12.29
N GLU A 467 -25.69 -36.45 13.13
CA GLU A 467 -25.91 -36.12 14.55
C GLU A 467 -26.58 -34.73 14.73
N LEU A 468 -26.20 -33.75 13.91
CA LEU A 468 -26.74 -32.39 13.96
C LEU A 468 -28.14 -32.26 13.35
N PHE A 469 -28.44 -32.98 12.28
CA PHE A 469 -29.67 -32.83 11.49
C PHE A 469 -30.55 -34.09 11.42
N GLY A 470 -30.07 -35.27 11.80
CA GLY A 470 -30.81 -36.54 11.79
C GLY A 470 -32.17 -36.50 12.50
N PRO A 471 -32.32 -35.83 13.66
CA PRO A 471 -33.62 -35.67 14.32
C PRO A 471 -34.66 -34.87 13.52
N LEU A 472 -34.27 -34.07 12.52
CA LEU A 472 -35.19 -33.31 11.64
C LEU A 472 -35.84 -34.17 10.56
N PHE A 473 -35.30 -35.37 10.32
CA PHE A 473 -35.69 -36.23 9.20
C PHE A 473 -36.28 -37.58 9.65
N VAL A 474 -36.41 -37.80 10.96
CA VAL A 474 -37.23 -38.89 11.50
C VAL A 474 -38.67 -38.39 11.56
N SER A 475 -39.42 -38.68 10.51
CA SER A 475 -40.87 -38.46 10.48
C SER A 475 -41.53 -39.22 11.63
N SER A 476 -42.44 -38.54 12.33
CA SER A 476 -43.56 -39.23 13.00
C SER A 476 -44.52 -39.78 11.96
#